data_AF-A0A6M3L5H3-F1
#
_entry.id   AF-A0A6M3L5H3-F1
#
_cell.length_a   1.000
_cell.length_b   1.000
_cell.length_c   1.000
_cell.angle_alpha   90.00
_cell.angle_beta   90.00
_cell.angle_gamma   90.00
#
_symmetry.space_group_name_H-M   'P 1'
#
loop_
_entity.id
_entity.type
_entity.pdbx_description
1 polymer ?
#
loop_
_entity_poly.entity_id
_entity_poly.type
_entity_poly.pdbx_seq_one_letter_code
_entity_poly.pdbx_strand_id
1 'polypeptide(L)'
;MASIYEVLVTKALAADTNYAAEDVLSNSTSAGTPWTFSAVTERNGGSGYITKAVASWETTALTPRLSLFLYNATPASVDNDNTAHDGATDADVIAGKFVGRIDFPSLSDLGGNSEAIATPNIPNSGLPMSFTCASDADDLIGILVTRDAITGETATDNMTIILSIERI
;
A
#
# COMPACT_ATOMS: atom_id res chain seq x y z
N MET A 1 -25.31 11.89 -0.67
CA MET A 1 -23.89 11.81 -1.06
C MET A 1 -23.26 10.83 -0.11
N ALA A 2 -22.61 9.79 -0.61
CA ALA A 2 -21.73 9.00 0.24
C ALA A 2 -20.57 9.90 0.68
N SER A 3 -20.21 9.86 1.96
CA SER A 3 -19.09 10.65 2.48
C SER A 3 -17.79 9.96 2.09
N ILE A 4 -16.86 10.72 1.51
CA ILE A 4 -15.50 10.24 1.30
C ILE A 4 -14.76 10.36 2.63
N TYR A 5 -14.12 9.27 3.04
CA TYR A 5 -13.26 9.18 4.21
C TYR A 5 -11.82 8.95 3.76
N GLU A 6 -10.87 9.73 4.28
CA GLU A 6 -9.45 9.49 4.01
C GLU A 6 -8.80 8.78 5.19
N VAL A 7 -8.18 7.64 4.91
CA VAL A 7 -7.32 6.92 5.84
C VAL A 7 -5.88 7.03 5.36
N LEU A 8 -4.94 7.25 6.27
CA LEU A 8 -3.53 7.36 5.94
C LEU A 8 -2.68 6.50 6.86
N VAL A 9 -1.57 6.02 6.34
CA VAL A 9 -0.57 5.24 7.06
C VAL A 9 0.80 5.74 6.65
N THR A 10 1.65 6.03 7.63
CA THR A 10 3.04 6.43 7.41
C THR A 10 3.95 5.39 8.05
N LYS A 11 5.03 5.04 7.34
CA LYS A 11 6.15 4.26 7.88
C LYS A 11 7.46 4.94 7.55
N ALA A 12 8.35 4.97 8.55
CA ALA A 12 9.77 5.18 8.31
C ALA A 12 10.33 3.88 7.73
N LEU A 13 10.87 3.94 6.51
CA LEU A 13 11.41 2.76 5.83
C LEU A 13 12.75 2.36 6.45
N ALA A 14 13.04 1.06 6.51
CA ALA A 14 14.35 0.62 7.00
C ALA A 14 15.46 0.96 6.00
N ALA A 15 15.21 0.74 4.70
CA ALA A 15 16.06 1.08 3.56
C ALA A 15 17.55 0.85 3.83
N ASP A 16 17.89 -0.35 4.33
CA ASP A 16 19.28 -0.71 4.67
C ASP A 16 20.15 -0.81 3.41
N THR A 17 19.53 -1.11 2.27
CA THR A 17 20.17 -1.15 0.95
C THR A 17 19.26 -0.57 -0.14
N ASN A 18 19.81 -0.40 -1.35
CA ASN A 18 19.01 -0.09 -2.54
C ASN A 18 17.92 -1.15 -2.76
N TYR A 19 16.73 -0.73 -3.19
CA TYR A 19 15.66 -1.64 -3.54
C TYR A 19 15.86 -2.17 -4.97
N ALA A 20 15.75 -3.48 -5.14
CA ALA A 20 15.48 -4.08 -6.43
C ALA A 20 14.02 -3.82 -6.84
N ALA A 21 13.69 -4.15 -8.09
CA ALA A 21 12.28 -4.23 -8.46
C ALA A 21 11.62 -5.38 -7.70
N GLU A 22 10.37 -5.18 -7.30
CA GLU A 22 9.56 -6.16 -6.57
C GLU A 22 9.96 -6.34 -5.11
N ASP A 23 10.81 -5.47 -4.57
CA ASP A 23 11.12 -5.46 -3.15
C ASP A 23 9.99 -4.82 -2.33
N VAL A 24 9.82 -5.31 -1.10
CA VAL A 24 8.88 -4.76 -0.14
C VAL A 24 9.44 -3.54 0.55
N LEU A 25 8.59 -2.52 0.68
CA LEU A 25 8.83 -1.31 1.45
C LEU A 25 8.21 -1.48 2.85
N SER A 26 9.06 -1.62 3.86
CA SER A 26 8.69 -1.91 5.24
C SER A 26 9.60 -1.20 6.25
N ASN A 27 9.22 -1.25 7.52
CA ASN A 27 9.92 -0.54 8.60
C ASN A 27 11.04 -1.37 9.26
N SER A 28 11.31 -2.58 8.78
CA SER A 28 12.33 -3.47 9.35
C SER A 28 12.77 -4.54 8.35
N THR A 29 14.06 -4.83 8.32
CA THR A 29 14.67 -5.90 7.52
C THR A 29 14.56 -7.30 8.16
N SER A 30 14.09 -7.40 9.42
CA SER A 30 14.01 -8.68 10.14
C SER A 30 12.67 -8.97 10.81
N ALA A 31 11.85 -7.94 11.02
CA ALA A 31 10.53 -8.04 11.61
C ALA A 31 9.62 -6.95 11.03
N GLY A 32 9.46 -6.97 9.71
CA GLY A 32 8.57 -6.06 8.99
C GLY A 32 7.16 -6.10 9.56
N THR A 33 6.50 -4.94 9.59
CA THR A 33 5.08 -4.86 9.96
C THR A 33 4.27 -4.45 8.75
N PRO A 34 3.03 -4.95 8.58
CA PRO A 34 2.23 -4.60 7.43
C PRO A 34 1.74 -3.15 7.50
N TRP A 35 1.28 -2.63 6.37
CA TRP A 35 0.64 -1.31 6.27
C TRP A 35 -0.82 -1.42 6.72
N THR A 36 -1.10 -1.07 7.97
CA THR A 36 -2.46 -1.19 8.54
C THR A 36 -3.25 0.09 8.36
N PHE A 37 -4.24 0.07 7.47
CA PHE A 37 -5.22 1.15 7.30
C PHE A 37 -6.36 0.90 8.27
N SER A 38 -6.35 1.61 9.39
CA SER A 38 -7.33 1.38 10.45
C SER A 38 -8.65 2.12 10.25
N ALA A 39 -9.73 1.54 10.78
CA ALA A 39 -11.09 2.07 10.76
C ALA A 39 -11.53 2.48 9.35
N VAL A 40 -11.28 1.63 8.34
CA VAL A 40 -11.73 1.89 6.98
C VAL A 40 -13.25 1.84 6.86
N THR A 41 -13.91 1.11 7.76
CA THR A 41 -15.36 1.02 7.90
C THR A 41 -15.80 1.34 9.32
N GLU A 42 -17.09 1.61 9.54
CA GLU A 42 -17.64 1.96 10.87
C GLU A 42 -17.94 0.74 11.77
N ARG A 43 -17.84 -0.47 11.20
CA ARG A 43 -18.16 -1.72 11.90
C ARG A 43 -17.29 -2.85 11.36
N ASN A 44 -17.07 -3.86 12.19
CA ASN A 44 -16.41 -5.08 11.77
C ASN A 44 -17.18 -5.76 10.63
N GLY A 45 -16.44 -6.28 9.65
CA GLY A 45 -17.02 -6.88 8.43
C GLY A 45 -17.69 -5.87 7.49
N GLY A 46 -17.44 -4.56 7.68
CA GLY A 46 -17.95 -3.52 6.80
C GLY A 46 -17.37 -3.61 5.38
N SER A 47 -17.98 -2.88 4.45
CA SER A 47 -17.55 -2.83 3.06
C SER A 47 -17.58 -1.42 2.51
N GLY A 48 -16.93 -1.23 1.36
CA GLY A 48 -16.84 0.06 0.70
C GLY A 48 -16.08 -0.01 -0.61
N TYR A 49 -15.77 1.17 -1.15
CA TYR A 49 -14.94 1.35 -2.33
C TYR A 49 -13.75 2.25 -2.03
N ILE A 50 -12.56 1.83 -2.44
CA ILE A 50 -11.40 2.71 -2.56
C ILE A 50 -11.51 3.41 -3.91
N THR A 51 -11.48 4.74 -3.92
CA THR A 51 -11.72 5.56 -5.10
C THR A 51 -10.52 6.40 -5.52
N LYS A 52 -9.55 6.59 -4.63
CA LYS A 52 -8.27 7.26 -4.88
C LYS A 52 -7.24 6.68 -3.92
N ALA A 53 -5.99 6.54 -4.38
CA ALA A 53 -4.86 6.30 -3.51
C ALA A 53 -3.73 7.30 -3.82
N VAL A 54 -2.99 7.71 -2.80
CA VAL A 54 -1.81 8.58 -2.93
C VAL A 54 -0.64 7.91 -2.24
N ALA A 55 0.51 7.89 -2.90
CA ALA A 55 1.79 7.49 -2.34
C ALA A 55 2.69 8.72 -2.29
N SER A 56 3.19 9.06 -1.10
CA SER A 56 4.08 10.21 -0.88
C SER A 56 5.31 9.77 -0.12
N TRP A 57 6.48 9.92 -0.73
CA TRP A 57 7.77 9.56 -0.17
C TRP A 57 8.55 10.84 0.16
N GLU A 58 9.05 10.96 1.38
CA GLU A 58 9.91 12.05 1.89
C GLU A 58 11.33 12.04 1.28
N THR A 59 11.45 11.68 0.02
CA THR A 59 12.70 11.68 -0.73
C THR A 59 12.41 12.31 -2.10
N THR A 60 13.24 13.25 -2.51
CA THR A 60 13.11 13.96 -3.79
C THR A 60 13.64 13.12 -4.95
N ALA A 61 13.22 13.45 -6.16
CA ALA A 61 13.72 12.85 -7.41
C ALA A 61 13.52 11.32 -7.54
N LEU A 62 12.59 10.74 -6.79
CA LEU A 62 12.16 9.36 -6.98
C LEU A 62 11.15 9.30 -8.14
N THR A 63 11.37 8.36 -9.06
CA THR A 63 10.46 8.05 -10.17
C THR A 63 9.96 6.58 -10.26
N PRO A 64 10.16 5.71 -9.25
CA PRO A 64 9.69 4.33 -9.35
C PRO A 64 8.16 4.28 -9.38
N ARG A 65 7.63 3.25 -10.03
CA ARG A 65 6.24 2.83 -9.87
C ARG A 65 6.15 1.93 -8.64
N LEU A 66 4.97 1.90 -8.03
CA LEU A 66 4.71 1.13 -6.81
C LEU A 66 3.43 0.32 -6.98
N SER A 67 3.33 -0.78 -6.25
CA SER A 67 2.11 -1.56 -6.13
C SER A 67 1.77 -1.78 -4.65
N LEU A 68 0.53 -1.51 -4.27
CA LEU A 68 -0.01 -1.82 -2.96
C LEU A 68 -0.95 -3.02 -3.06
N PHE A 69 -0.56 -4.13 -2.45
CA PHE A 69 -1.41 -5.32 -2.31
C PHE A 69 -2.23 -5.19 -1.03
N LEU A 70 -3.55 -5.33 -1.13
CA LEU A 70 -4.48 -5.17 -0.03
C LEU A 70 -5.12 -6.49 0.36
N TYR A 71 -5.29 -6.66 1.67
CA TYR A 71 -5.83 -7.83 2.33
C TYR A 71 -6.82 -7.42 3.43
N ASN A 72 -7.81 -8.26 3.72
CA ASN A 72 -8.77 -8.04 4.81
C ASN A 72 -8.31 -8.64 6.16
N ALA A 73 -7.19 -9.35 6.16
CA ALA A 73 -6.55 -9.96 7.31
C ALA A 73 -5.04 -10.05 7.04
N THR A 74 -4.23 -10.25 8.08
CA THR A 74 -2.78 -10.37 7.91
C THR A 74 -2.43 -11.52 6.95
N PRO A 75 -1.74 -11.25 5.83
CA PRO A 75 -1.30 -12.28 4.90
C PRO A 75 -0.23 -13.16 5.54
N ALA A 76 -0.05 -14.38 5.02
CA ALA A 76 1.00 -15.28 5.52
C ALA A 76 2.41 -14.76 5.21
N SER A 77 2.55 -14.03 4.09
CA SER A 77 3.79 -13.38 3.64
C SER A 77 3.92 -11.98 4.24
N VAL A 78 4.15 -11.89 5.55
CA VAL A 78 4.52 -10.61 6.17
C VAL A 78 5.98 -10.34 5.83
N ASP A 79 6.18 -9.45 4.86
CA ASP A 79 7.47 -9.28 4.24
C ASP A 79 8.32 -8.21 4.95
N ASN A 80 9.59 -8.54 5.07
CA ASN A 80 10.63 -7.65 5.55
C ASN A 80 10.99 -6.64 4.46
N ASP A 81 11.54 -5.51 4.89
CA ASP A 81 12.09 -4.51 3.99
C ASP A 81 13.22 -5.08 3.13
N ASN A 82 13.38 -4.57 1.90
CA ASN A 82 14.40 -5.02 0.93
C ASN A 82 14.34 -6.52 0.60
N THR A 83 13.18 -7.16 0.79
CA THR A 83 12.94 -8.56 0.41
C THR A 83 11.99 -8.61 -0.78
N ALA A 84 12.28 -9.48 -1.75
CA ALA A 84 11.39 -9.69 -2.89
C ALA A 84 10.01 -10.15 -2.42
N HIS A 85 8.96 -9.49 -2.91
CA HIS A 85 7.58 -9.84 -2.65
C HIS A 85 7.18 -11.09 -3.44
N ASP A 86 6.66 -12.11 -2.76
CA ASP A 86 6.18 -13.35 -3.40
C ASP A 86 4.84 -13.18 -4.14
N GLY A 87 4.26 -11.98 -4.14
CA GLY A 87 2.93 -11.71 -4.67
C GLY A 87 1.81 -12.14 -3.70
N ALA A 88 0.57 -12.03 -4.17
CA ALA A 88 -0.56 -12.62 -3.45
C ALA A 88 -0.46 -14.14 -3.53
N THR A 89 -0.11 -14.80 -2.43
CA THR A 89 0.05 -16.25 -2.40
C THR A 89 -1.29 -16.95 -2.63
N ASP A 90 -1.26 -18.14 -3.24
CA ASP A 90 -2.45 -18.98 -3.41
C ASP A 90 -3.14 -19.26 -2.06
N ALA A 91 -2.37 -19.35 -0.98
CA ALA A 91 -2.91 -19.54 0.37
C ALA A 91 -3.76 -18.35 0.83
N ASP A 92 -3.31 -17.12 0.60
CA ASP A 92 -4.05 -15.91 0.97
C ASP A 92 -5.27 -15.69 0.04
N VAL A 93 -5.17 -16.07 -1.23
CA VAL A 93 -6.28 -16.02 -2.18
C VAL A 93 -7.36 -17.04 -1.83
N ILE A 94 -6.99 -18.31 -1.61
CA ILE A 94 -7.94 -19.38 -1.25
C ILE A 94 -8.58 -19.12 0.11
N ALA A 95 -7.83 -18.55 1.06
CA ALA A 95 -8.36 -18.13 2.35
C ALA A 95 -9.30 -16.91 2.28
N GLY A 96 -9.48 -16.30 1.10
CA GLY A 96 -10.34 -15.13 0.91
C GLY A 96 -9.80 -13.86 1.58
N LYS A 97 -8.48 -13.79 1.81
CA LYS A 97 -7.84 -12.64 2.43
C LYS A 97 -7.51 -11.55 1.44
N PHE A 98 -7.10 -11.93 0.23
CA PHE A 98 -6.69 -10.98 -0.80
C PHE A 98 -7.89 -10.17 -1.31
N VAL A 99 -7.79 -8.84 -1.20
CA VAL A 99 -8.82 -7.90 -1.66
C VAL A 99 -8.51 -7.44 -3.08
N GLY A 100 -7.26 -7.09 -3.35
CA GLY A 100 -6.84 -6.59 -4.66
C GLY A 100 -5.49 -5.90 -4.63
N ARG A 101 -5.10 -5.31 -5.76
CA ARG A 101 -3.86 -4.55 -5.91
C ARG A 101 -4.15 -3.18 -6.51
N ILE A 102 -3.53 -2.14 -5.93
CA ILE A 102 -3.53 -0.79 -6.48
C ILE A 102 -2.15 -0.54 -7.09
N ASP A 103 -2.13 -0.15 -8.36
CA ASP A 103 -0.90 0.23 -9.05
C ASP A 103 -0.77 1.75 -9.13
N PHE A 104 0.30 2.27 -8.56
CA PHE A 104 0.65 3.68 -8.65
C PHE A 104 1.44 3.94 -9.95
N PRO A 105 1.16 5.06 -10.65
CA PRO A 105 2.05 5.51 -11.72
C PRO A 105 3.44 5.86 -11.15
N SER A 106 4.39 6.19 -12.04
CA SER A 106 5.71 6.68 -11.61
C SER A 106 5.56 7.88 -10.69
N LEU A 107 6.30 7.87 -9.58
CA LEU A 107 6.40 9.03 -8.68
C LEU A 107 6.87 10.27 -9.48
N SER A 108 6.32 11.42 -9.10
CA SER A 108 6.69 12.74 -9.62
C SER A 108 7.34 13.55 -8.51
N ASP A 109 8.49 14.15 -8.81
CA ASP A 109 9.18 15.02 -7.87
C ASP A 109 8.48 16.38 -7.77
N LEU A 110 8.13 16.78 -6.54
CA LEU A 110 7.49 18.05 -6.23
C LEU A 110 8.46 19.07 -5.62
N GLY A 111 9.77 18.81 -5.68
CA GLY A 111 10.83 19.68 -5.12
C GLY A 111 11.11 19.44 -3.63
N GLY A 112 10.64 18.31 -3.11
CA GLY A 112 10.85 17.85 -1.73
C GLY A 112 10.44 16.39 -1.59
N ASN A 113 9.14 16.13 -1.66
CA ASN A 113 8.61 14.77 -1.70
C ASN A 113 8.39 14.30 -3.14
N SER A 114 8.50 13.01 -3.36
CA SER A 114 8.08 12.36 -4.59
C SER A 114 6.69 11.75 -4.38
N GLU A 115 5.74 12.02 -5.28
CA GLU A 115 4.34 11.63 -5.12
C GLU A 115 3.78 10.92 -6.35
N ALA A 116 2.92 9.93 -6.15
CA ALA A 116 2.08 9.33 -7.17
C ALA A 116 0.63 9.27 -6.70
N ILE A 117 -0.28 9.55 -7.62
CA ILE A 117 -1.72 9.52 -7.38
C ILE A 117 -2.31 8.44 -8.29
N ALA A 118 -3.01 7.47 -7.71
CA ALA A 118 -3.78 6.46 -8.40
C ALA A 118 -5.27 6.80 -8.33
N THR A 119 -5.93 6.84 -9.49
CA THR A 119 -7.36 7.14 -9.66
C THR A 119 -7.98 6.24 -10.74
N PRO A 120 -9.32 6.13 -10.80
CA PRO A 120 -10.01 5.26 -11.77
C PRO A 120 -9.73 5.55 -13.26
N ASN A 121 -9.29 6.77 -13.58
CA ASN A 121 -8.95 7.17 -14.94
C ASN A 121 -7.52 6.76 -15.35
N ILE A 122 -6.70 6.28 -14.41
CA ILE A 122 -5.35 5.79 -14.71
C ILE A 122 -5.45 4.32 -15.16
N PRO A 123 -4.94 3.97 -16.35
CA PRO A 123 -4.97 2.60 -16.84
C PRO A 123 -4.33 1.63 -15.84
N ASN A 124 -5.02 0.54 -15.57
CA ASN A 124 -4.56 -0.53 -14.67
C ASN A 124 -4.30 -0.11 -13.22
N SER A 125 -4.82 1.03 -12.75
CA SER A 125 -4.63 1.46 -11.34
C SER A 125 -5.28 0.52 -10.31
N GLY A 126 -6.18 -0.36 -10.76
CA GLY A 126 -6.98 -1.21 -9.87
C GLY A 126 -8.13 -0.48 -9.19
N LEU A 127 -8.40 0.78 -9.55
CA LEU A 127 -9.46 1.61 -8.95
C LEU A 127 -10.63 1.86 -9.93
N PRO A 128 -11.87 2.04 -9.43
CA PRO A 128 -12.27 1.90 -8.03
C PRO A 128 -12.24 0.43 -7.60
N MET A 129 -11.88 0.18 -6.34
CA MET A 129 -11.76 -1.16 -5.78
C MET A 129 -12.79 -1.39 -4.69
N SER A 130 -13.66 -2.38 -4.85
CA SER A 130 -14.53 -2.84 -3.76
C SER A 130 -13.71 -3.60 -2.72
N PHE A 131 -14.01 -3.41 -1.45
CA PHE A 131 -13.43 -4.22 -0.36
C PHE A 131 -14.49 -4.65 0.65
N THR A 132 -14.16 -5.67 1.44
CA THR A 132 -14.92 -6.08 2.62
C THR A 132 -13.91 -6.49 3.68
N CYS A 133 -14.02 -5.90 4.87
CA CYS A 133 -13.16 -6.22 6.00
C CYS A 133 -13.48 -7.62 6.55
N ALA A 134 -12.56 -8.20 7.30
CA ALA A 134 -12.83 -9.45 8.01
C ALA A 134 -13.99 -9.27 9.01
N SER A 135 -14.71 -10.36 9.34
CA SER A 135 -15.92 -10.29 10.18
C SER A 135 -15.71 -9.67 11.57
N ASP A 136 -14.48 -9.72 12.07
CA ASP A 136 -14.05 -9.26 13.38
C ASP A 136 -13.11 -8.04 13.32
N ALA A 137 -12.94 -7.44 12.14
CA ALA A 137 -12.09 -6.27 11.93
C ALA A 137 -12.78 -5.22 11.04
N ASP A 138 -12.37 -3.97 11.20
CA ASP A 138 -12.78 -2.80 10.42
C ASP A 138 -11.60 -2.16 9.67
N ASP A 139 -10.50 -2.90 9.55
CA ASP A 139 -9.22 -2.47 8.99
C ASP A 139 -8.92 -3.15 7.64
N LEU A 140 -8.00 -2.56 6.87
CA LEU A 140 -7.34 -3.21 5.73
C LEU A 140 -5.83 -3.29 5.97
N ILE A 141 -5.24 -4.35 5.46
CA ILE A 141 -3.82 -4.65 5.60
C ILE A 141 -3.15 -4.54 4.23
N GLY A 142 -2.03 -3.85 4.16
CA GLY A 142 -1.30 -3.59 2.92
C GLY A 142 0.14 -4.12 2.93
N ILE A 143 0.62 -4.50 1.76
CA ILE A 143 2.05 -4.69 1.47
C ILE A 143 2.40 -3.76 0.31
N LEU A 144 3.31 -2.83 0.54
CA LEU A 144 3.78 -1.89 -0.48
C LEU A 144 5.04 -2.44 -1.13
N VAL A 145 5.07 -2.45 -2.46
CA VAL A 145 6.08 -3.14 -3.26
C VAL A 145 6.58 -2.21 -4.34
N THR A 146 7.90 -2.19 -4.56
CA THR A 146 8.51 -1.46 -5.68
C THR A 146 8.23 -2.17 -7.00
N ARG A 147 8.08 -1.44 -8.10
CA ARG A 147 7.98 -2.04 -9.45
C ARG A 147 9.20 -1.75 -10.32
N ASP A 148 10.04 -0.85 -9.85
CA ASP A 148 11.30 -0.44 -10.45
C ASP A 148 12.37 -0.44 -9.36
N ALA A 149 13.64 -0.63 -9.75
CA ALA A 149 14.74 -0.51 -8.81
C ALA A 149 14.88 0.94 -8.33
N ILE A 150 15.29 1.12 -7.08
CA ILE A 150 15.46 2.42 -6.45
C ILE A 150 16.84 2.47 -5.79
N THR A 151 17.54 3.59 -5.95
CA THR A 151 18.92 3.75 -5.50
C THR A 151 19.13 5.07 -4.79
N GLY A 152 19.90 5.05 -3.71
CA GLY A 152 20.19 6.27 -2.94
C GLY A 152 19.14 6.60 -1.89
N GLU A 153 18.30 5.64 -1.54
CA GLU A 153 17.34 5.77 -0.44
C GLU A 153 18.07 5.96 0.89
N THR A 154 17.45 6.69 1.81
CA THR A 154 17.98 6.84 3.16
C THR A 154 17.08 6.11 4.14
N ALA A 155 17.70 5.33 5.03
CA ALA A 155 17.02 4.75 6.17
C ALA A 155 16.27 5.84 6.95
N THR A 156 15.07 5.51 7.43
CA THR A 156 14.17 6.40 8.18
C THR A 156 13.40 7.44 7.36
N ASP A 157 13.61 7.53 6.04
CA ASP A 157 12.76 8.35 5.18
C ASP A 157 11.30 7.86 5.29
N ASN A 158 10.37 8.80 5.44
CA ASN A 158 8.97 8.47 5.60
C ASN A 158 8.28 8.22 4.27
N MET A 159 7.54 7.12 4.20
CA MET A 159 6.61 6.82 3.12
C MET A 159 5.19 6.82 3.67
N THR A 160 4.30 7.55 3.01
CA THR A 160 2.89 7.70 3.40
C THR A 160 1.98 7.23 2.29
N ILE A 161 1.03 6.36 2.63
CA ILE A 161 -0.06 5.96 1.74
C ILE A 161 -1.37 6.52 2.27
N ILE A 162 -2.13 7.17 1.39
CA ILE A 162 -3.47 7.70 1.69
C ILE A 162 -4.48 6.99 0.80
N LEU A 163 -5.55 6.45 1.37
CA LEU A 163 -6.68 5.88 0.64
C LEU A 163 -7.92 6.74 0.87
N SER A 164 -8.61 7.10 -0.21
CA SER A 164 -9.94 7.70 -0.14
C SER A 164 -11.01 6.63 -0.33
N ILE A 165 -11.88 6.52 0.68
CA ILE A 165 -12.82 5.44 0.86
C ILE A 165 -14.24 5.98 0.84
N GLU A 166 -15.08 5.38 0.02
CA GLU A 166 -16.53 5.52 0.06
C GLU A 166 -17.10 4.33 0.85
N ARG A 167 -17.61 4.58 2.05
CA ARG A 167 -18.17 3.55 2.93
C ARG A 167 -19.63 3.24 2.56
N ILE A 168 -20.06 1.98 2.76
CA ILE A 168 -21.42 1.49 2.47
C ILE A 168 -22.15 1.05 3.76
#